data_AF-A0A6G3XAE2-F1
#
_entry.id   AF-A0A6G3XAE2-F1
#
_cell.length_a   1.000
_cell.length_b   1.000
_cell.length_c   1.000
_cell.angle_alpha   90.00
_cell.angle_beta   90.00
_cell.angle_gamma   90.00
#
_symmetry.space_group_name_H-M   'P 1'
#
loop_
_entity.id
_entity.type
_entity.pdbx_description
1 polymer ?
#
loop_
_entity_poly.entity_id
_entity_poly.type
_entity_poly.pdbx_seq_one_letter_code
_entity_poly.pdbx_strand_id
1 'polypeptide(L)'
;LDIDERDDRTTVSLSGSATFLRLPLILDTLEALPKDRPVELDLSRLRHVDHACRTALEAWSTHSGAVQGPAPAPDDTPREAA
;
A
#
# COMPACT_ATOMS: atom_id res chain seq x y z
N LEU A 1 -5.41 -0.89 7.03
CA LEU A 1 -4.90 -0.27 5.80
C LEU A 1 -5.50 1.10 5.74
N ASP A 2 -4.73 2.05 5.29
CA ASP A 2 -5.22 3.37 4.91
C ASP A 2 -5.17 3.44 3.38
N ILE A 3 -6.27 3.86 2.76
CA ILE A 3 -6.40 3.91 1.30
C ILE A 3 -6.70 5.37 0.95
N ASP A 4 -5.77 5.99 0.22
CA ASP A 4 -5.88 7.34 -0.30
C ASP A 4 -6.05 7.25 -1.81
N GLU A 5 -7.23 7.64 -2.29
CA GLU A 5 -7.56 7.61 -3.72
C GLU A 5 -7.41 9.02 -4.29
N ARG A 6 -6.50 9.15 -5.25
CA ARG A 6 -6.29 10.37 -6.05
C ARG A 6 -6.79 10.15 -7.47
N ASP A 7 -6.96 11.24 -8.20
CA ASP A 7 -7.40 11.22 -9.59
C ASP A 7 -6.46 10.37 -10.48
N ASP A 8 -5.15 10.44 -10.22
CA ASP A 8 -4.10 9.77 -11.02
C ASP A 8 -3.56 8.46 -10.40
N ARG A 9 -3.78 8.20 -9.10
CA ARG A 9 -3.19 7.05 -8.39
C ARG A 9 -3.98 6.63 -7.16
N THR A 10 -3.81 5.38 -6.74
CA THR A 10 -4.29 4.91 -5.42
C THR A 10 -3.09 4.61 -4.54
N THR A 11 -2.98 5.24 -3.38
CA THR A 11 -1.95 4.92 -2.39
C THR A 11 -2.53 4.10 -1.26
N VAL A 12 -1.87 3.00 -0.92
CA VAL A 12 -2.28 2.08 0.15
C VAL A 12 -1.18 1.99 1.18
N SER A 13 -1.42 2.58 2.35
CA SER A 13 -0.49 2.54 3.47
C SER A 13 -0.81 1.39 4.43
N LEU A 14 0.18 0.50 4.61
CA LEU A 14 0.15 -0.57 5.59
C LEU A 14 0.92 -0.14 6.84
N SER A 15 0.24 -0.16 7.98
CA SER A 15 0.81 0.23 9.27
C SER A 15 0.64 -0.87 10.33
N GLY A 16 1.59 -0.94 11.26
CA GLY A 16 1.57 -1.90 12.37
C GLY A 16 2.22 -3.23 12.01
N SER A 17 1.44 -4.32 12.02
CA SER A 17 1.95 -5.69 11.78
C SER A 17 1.17 -6.37 10.66
N ALA A 18 1.89 -6.83 9.65
CA ALA A 18 1.39 -7.68 8.57
C ALA A 18 1.80 -9.13 8.87
N THR A 19 0.93 -9.83 9.58
CA THR A 19 1.10 -11.25 9.89
C THR A 19 0.35 -12.11 8.89
N PHE A 20 0.69 -13.40 8.80
CA PHE A 20 0.00 -14.36 7.92
C PHE A 20 -1.52 -14.37 8.13
N LEU A 21 -2.01 -14.11 9.34
CA LEU A 21 -3.46 -14.02 9.62
C LEU A 21 -4.13 -12.82 8.95
N ARG A 22 -3.41 -11.71 8.76
CA ARG A 22 -3.92 -10.51 8.07
C ARG A 22 -3.66 -10.53 6.58
N LEU A 23 -2.72 -11.33 6.10
CA LEU A 23 -2.37 -11.42 4.69
C LEU A 23 -3.58 -11.65 3.77
N PRO A 24 -4.53 -12.57 4.06
CA PRO A 24 -5.70 -12.77 3.21
C PRO A 24 -6.56 -11.51 3.12
N LEU A 25 -6.80 -10.83 4.25
CA LEU A 25 -7.58 -9.60 4.30
C LEU A 25 -6.89 -8.45 3.56
N ILE A 26 -5.56 -8.35 3.69
CA ILE A 26 -4.75 -7.36 2.97
C ILE A 26 -4.89 -7.59 1.47
N LEU A 27 -4.67 -8.82 0.99
CA LEU A 27 -4.75 -9.15 -0.43
C LEU A 27 -6.16 -8.93 -1.00
N ASP A 28 -7.19 -9.32 -0.26
CA ASP A 28 -8.60 -9.10 -0.64
C ASP A 28 -8.90 -7.60 -0.82
N THR A 29 -8.46 -6.78 0.14
CA THR A 29 -8.60 -5.31 0.05
C THR A 29 -7.86 -4.76 -1.16
N LEU A 30 -6.65 -5.24 -1.42
CA LEU A 30 -5.82 -4.81 -2.55
C LEU A 30 -6.41 -5.24 -3.91
N GLU A 31 -7.02 -6.41 -3.98
CA GLU A 31 -7.65 -6.93 -5.19
C GLU A 31 -8.99 -6.23 -5.51
N ALA A 32 -9.67 -5.72 -4.47
CA ALA A 32 -10.86 -4.89 -4.61
C ALA A 32 -10.56 -3.47 -5.10
N LEU A 33 -9.30 -3.06 -5.17
CA LEU A 33 -8.92 -1.72 -5.64
C LEU A 33 -9.14 -1.56 -7.15
N PRO A 34 -9.46 -0.34 -7.60
CA PRO A 34 -9.63 -0.04 -9.02
C PRO A 34 -8.32 -0.24 -9.77
N LYS A 35 -8.34 -1.11 -10.77
CA LYS A 35 -7.19 -1.47 -11.62
C LYS A 35 -6.96 -0.51 -12.80
N ASP A 36 -7.79 0.51 -12.92
CA ASP A 36 -7.68 1.56 -13.96
C ASP A 36 -6.56 2.57 -13.67
N ARG A 37 -6.02 2.58 -12.44
CA ARG A 37 -4.97 3.50 -12.02
C ARG A 37 -3.83 2.77 -11.31
N PRO A 38 -2.60 3.30 -11.38
CA PRO A 38 -1.47 2.72 -10.66
C PRO A 38 -1.75 2.71 -9.15
N VAL A 39 -1.46 1.58 -8.53
CA VAL A 39 -1.53 1.42 -7.07
C VAL A 39 -0.13 1.53 -6.49
N GLU A 40 0.06 2.42 -5.52
CA GLU A 40 1.29 2.54 -4.74
C GLU A 40 1.13 1.87 -3.37
N LEU A 41 1.94 0.85 -3.11
CA LEU A 41 1.99 0.20 -1.80
C LEU A 41 3.03 0.86 -0.90
N ASP A 42 2.60 1.47 0.18
CA ASP A 42 3.47 1.99 1.24
C ASP A 42 3.58 0.99 2.39
N LEU A 43 4.75 0.35 2.49
CA LEU A 43 5.11 -0.60 3.54
C LEU A 43 5.99 0.02 4.63
N SER A 44 6.32 1.31 4.53
CA SER A 44 7.27 1.99 5.43
C SER A 44 6.84 2.00 6.90
N ARG A 45 5.52 1.98 7.15
CA ARG A 45 4.93 2.00 8.49
C ARG A 45 4.70 0.60 9.08
N LEU A 46 5.12 -0.46 8.41
CA LEU A 46 5.11 -1.81 8.95
C LEU A 46 6.30 -2.03 9.89
N ARG A 47 6.01 -2.40 11.13
CA ARG A 47 7.00 -2.79 12.13
C ARG A 47 7.38 -4.26 12.03
N HIS A 48 6.41 -5.10 11.69
CA HIS A 48 6.61 -6.54 11.55
C HIS A 48 5.92 -7.03 10.28
N VAL A 49 6.70 -7.61 9.38
CA VAL A 49 6.20 -8.36 8.23
C VAL A 49 6.89 -9.71 8.23
N ASP A 50 6.12 -10.79 8.14
CA ASP A 50 6.69 -12.12 7.96
C ASP A 50 7.14 -12.32 6.50
N HIS A 51 8.11 -13.20 6.28
CA HIS A 51 8.62 -13.52 4.96
C HIS A 51 7.51 -13.93 3.98
N ALA A 52 6.54 -14.75 4.41
CA ALA A 52 5.44 -15.19 3.55
C ALA A 52 4.55 -14.02 3.11
N CYS A 53 4.31 -13.05 4.00
CA CYS A 53 3.53 -11.86 3.68
C CYS A 53 4.26 -10.99 2.67
N ARG A 54 5.57 -10.79 2.84
CA ARG A 54 6.40 -10.04 1.89
C ARG A 54 6.35 -10.67 0.50
N THR A 55 6.60 -11.98 0.38
CA THR A 55 6.58 -12.67 -0.92
C THR A 55 5.21 -12.59 -1.60
N ALA A 56 4.12 -12.73 -0.84
CA ALA A 56 2.77 -12.63 -1.40
C ALA A 56 2.44 -11.21 -1.88
N LEU A 57 2.87 -10.18 -1.14
CA LEU A 57 2.70 -8.78 -1.55
C LEU A 57 3.53 -8.44 -2.79
N GLU A 58 4.77 -8.94 -2.88
CA GLU A 58 5.63 -8.78 -4.06
C GLU A 58 5.02 -9.47 -5.30
N ALA A 59 4.46 -10.67 -5.13
CA ALA A 59 3.77 -11.40 -6.20
C ALA A 59 2.50 -10.66 -6.66
N TRP A 60 1.68 -10.17 -5.72
CA TRP A 60 0.51 -9.36 -6.03
C TRP A 60 0.87 -8.07 -6.77
N SER A 61 1.94 -7.38 -6.32
CA SER A 61 2.40 -6.12 -6.93
C SER A 61 2.82 -6.34 -8.38
N THR A 62 3.53 -7.44 -8.64
CA THR A 62 3.95 -7.85 -9.98
C THR A 62 2.75 -8.11 -10.90
N HIS A 63 1.72 -8.78 -10.39
CA HIS A 63 0.52 -9.10 -11.17
C HIS A 63 -0.35 -7.87 -11.45
N SER A 64 -0.50 -7.00 -10.45
CA SER A 64 -1.41 -5.85 -10.50
C SER A 64 -0.80 -4.60 -11.16
N GLY A 65 0.50 -4.64 -11.51
CA GLY A 65 1.23 -3.47 -11.99
C GLY A 65 1.43 -2.39 -10.91
N ALA A 66 1.26 -2.77 -9.64
CA ALA A 66 1.46 -1.85 -8.53
C ALA A 66 2.94 -1.55 -8.37
N VAL A 67 3.26 -0.29 -8.07
CA VAL A 67 4.62 0.14 -7.78
C VAL A 67 4.77 0.16 -6.27
N GLN A 68 5.83 -0.48 -5.76
CA GLN A 68 6.19 -0.28 -4.35
C GLN A 68 6.79 1.11 -4.24
N GLY A 69 6.03 2.03 -3.65
CA GLY A 69 6.45 3.41 -3.51
C GLY A 69 7.70 3.48 -2.63
N PRO A 70 8.70 4.32 -2.96
CA PRO A 70 9.71 4.69 -1.98
C PRO A 70 8.99 5.30 -0.76
N ALA A 71 9.51 5.03 0.44
CA ALA A 71 8.95 5.51 1.70
C ALA A 71 8.41 6.95 1.56
N PRO A 72 7.17 7.22 2.05
CA PRO A 72 6.48 8.47 1.79
C PRO A 72 7.44 9.59 2.13
N ALA A 73 7.78 10.40 1.11
CA ALA A 73 8.39 11.68 1.34
C ALA A 73 7.56 12.36 2.43
N PRO A 74 8.17 12.89 3.51
CA PRO A 74 7.40 13.53 4.55
C PRO A 74 6.69 14.73 3.92
N ASP A 75 5.37 14.57 3.75
CA ASP A 75 4.38 15.63 3.65
C ASP A 75 4.72 16.72 2.61
N ASP A 76 4.10 16.64 1.43
CA ASP A 76 3.76 17.88 0.72
C ASP A 76 2.70 18.58 1.58
N THR A 77 3.19 19.40 2.51
CA THR A 77 2.39 20.41 3.18
C THR A 77 2.28 21.60 2.23
N PRO A 78 1.12 21.89 1.63
CA PRO A 78 0.65 23.25 1.54
C PRO A 78 -0.41 23.37 2.62
N ARG A 79 0.04 23.65 3.84
CA ARG A 79 -0.83 24.26 4.85
C ARG A 79 -1.15 25.65 4.29
N GLU A 80 -2.26 25.72 3.57
CA GLU A 80 -2.82 26.96 3.03
C GLU A 80 -3.01 28.01 4.14
N ALA A 81 -2.91 29.25 3.67
CA ALA A 81 -2.83 30.51 4.38
C ALA A 81 -3.93 30.74 5.44
N ALA A 82 -3.52 31.27 6.60
CA ALA A 82 -4.27 32.25 7.40
C ALA A 82 -3.32 32.93 8.40
#